data_AF-A0A2D6M928-F1
#
_entry.id   AF-A0A2D6M928-F1
#
_cell.length_a   1.000
_cell.length_b   1.000
_cell.length_c   1.000
_cell.angle_alpha   90.00
_cell.angle_beta   90.00
_cell.angle_gamma   90.00
#
_symmetry.space_group_name_H-M   'P 1'
#
loop_
_entity.id
_entity.type
_entity.pdbx_description
1 polymer ?
#
loop_
_entity_poly.entity_id
_entity_poly.type
_entity_poly.pdbx_seq_one_letter_code
_entity_poly.pdbx_strand_id
1 'polypeptide(L)'
;MTRAETISYPVQIWIAGDHAKAIETCRSYCDEMGFCVTVTPTTYVYTGGQEAGVCIGLINYGRFPSEPRSIFNRAREIGDVLLKALGRNHTPSKRQTGRFGLAIESAA
;
A
#
# COMPACT_ATOMS: atom_id res chain seq x y z
N MET A 1 -16.79 21.75 -18.94
CA MET A 1 -16.38 20.89 -17.81
C MET A 1 -15.68 21.79 -16.80
N THR A 2 -16.25 21.98 -15.61
CA THR A 2 -15.63 22.76 -14.52
C THR A 2 -14.46 21.96 -13.95
N ARG A 3 -13.27 22.57 -13.87
CA ARG A 3 -12.09 21.94 -13.25
C ARG A 3 -12.33 21.87 -11.75
N ALA A 4 -12.54 20.68 -11.21
CA ALA A 4 -12.51 20.47 -9.76
C ALA A 4 -11.03 20.46 -9.33
N GLU A 5 -10.65 21.42 -8.49
CA GLU A 5 -9.31 21.52 -7.93
C GLU A 5 -9.32 20.94 -6.52
N THR A 6 -8.31 20.15 -6.17
CA THR A 6 -8.14 19.61 -4.82
C THR A 6 -6.67 19.61 -4.46
N ILE A 7 -6.39 19.72 -3.17
CA ILE A 7 -5.04 19.55 -2.63
C ILE A 7 -4.68 18.07 -2.75
N SER A 8 -3.52 17.78 -3.34
CA SER A 8 -2.98 16.43 -3.37
C SER A 8 -2.65 15.99 -1.95
N TYR A 9 -3.18 14.83 -1.54
CA TYR A 9 -2.82 14.20 -0.28
C TYR A 9 -2.26 12.81 -0.58
N PRO A 10 -0.96 12.71 -0.90
CA PRO A 10 -0.31 11.43 -1.18
C PRO A 10 -0.11 10.62 0.10
N VAL A 11 -0.53 9.36 0.08
CA VAL A 11 -0.30 8.38 1.14
C VAL A 11 0.43 7.18 0.53
N GLN A 12 1.43 6.68 1.23
CA GLN A 12 2.21 5.52 0.81
C GLN A 12 2.14 4.42 1.86
N ILE A 13 2.06 3.18 1.40
CA ILE A 13 2.07 1.98 2.22
C ILE A 13 3.28 1.16 1.81
N TRP A 14 4.15 0.89 2.76
CA TRP A 14 5.33 0.06 2.58
C TRP A 14 5.08 -1.29 3.26
N ILE A 15 5.14 -2.37 2.48
CA ILE A 15 4.96 -3.73 2.99
C ILE A 15 5.85 -4.74 2.25
N ALA A 16 6.49 -5.64 3.01
CA ALA A 16 7.23 -6.78 2.47
C ALA A 16 6.27 -7.85 1.90
N GLY A 17 6.68 -8.53 0.84
CA GLY A 17 5.87 -9.57 0.21
C GLY A 17 6.05 -9.67 -1.31
N ASP A 18 5.33 -10.63 -1.90
CA ASP A 18 5.35 -10.88 -3.34
C ASP A 18 4.63 -9.78 -4.13
N HIS A 19 5.32 -9.23 -5.13
CA HIS A 19 4.81 -8.11 -5.93
C HIS A 19 3.61 -8.51 -6.80
N ALA A 20 3.61 -9.69 -7.40
CA ALA A 20 2.48 -10.15 -8.21
C ALA A 20 1.23 -10.33 -7.33
N LYS A 21 1.40 -10.89 -6.13
CA LYS A 21 0.30 -11.05 -5.18
C LYS A 21 -0.22 -9.73 -4.66
N ALA A 22 0.65 -8.75 -4.44
CA ALA A 22 0.24 -7.40 -4.08
C ALA A 22 -0.61 -6.75 -5.19
N ILE A 23 -0.21 -6.87 -6.46
CA ILE A 23 -0.99 -6.38 -7.61
C ILE A 23 -2.38 -7.03 -7.66
N GLU A 24 -2.48 -8.35 -7.54
CA GLU A 24 -3.77 -9.04 -7.51
C GLU A 24 -4.65 -8.54 -6.36
N THR A 25 -4.06 -8.39 -5.18
CA THR A 25 -4.78 -7.94 -3.98
C THR A 25 -5.29 -6.50 -4.15
N CYS A 26 -4.45 -5.60 -4.65
CA CYS A 26 -4.83 -4.23 -4.95
C CYS A 26 -5.90 -4.16 -6.04
N ARG A 27 -5.80 -4.97 -7.10
CA ARG A 27 -6.80 -5.02 -8.18
C ARG A 27 -8.17 -5.39 -7.62
N SER A 28 -8.27 -6.50 -6.89
CA SER A 28 -9.54 -6.93 -6.28
C SER A 28 -10.14 -5.87 -5.37
N TYR A 29 -9.32 -5.20 -4.55
CA TYR A 29 -9.78 -4.10 -3.69
C TYR A 29 -10.26 -2.89 -4.50
N CYS A 30 -9.53 -2.49 -5.53
CA CYS A 30 -9.87 -1.37 -6.40
C CYS A 30 -11.18 -1.61 -7.16
N ASP A 31 -11.40 -2.83 -7.64
CA ASP A 31 -12.62 -3.24 -8.36
C ASP A 31 -13.85 -3.17 -7.46
N GLU A 32 -13.73 -3.52 -6.18
CA GLU A 32 -14.82 -3.45 -5.21
C GLU A 32 -15.11 -2.01 -4.75
N MET A 33 -14.06 -1.24 -4.45
CA MET A 33 -14.19 0.05 -3.78
C MET A 33 -14.27 1.25 -4.73
N GLY A 34 -14.03 1.05 -6.03
CA GLY A 34 -13.99 2.13 -7.03
C GLY A 34 -12.84 3.11 -6.80
N PHE A 35 -11.63 2.60 -6.57
CA PHE A 35 -10.45 3.41 -6.24
C PHE A 35 -9.24 3.06 -7.11
N CYS A 36 -8.21 3.91 -7.13
CA CYS A 36 -6.98 3.68 -7.88
C CYS A 36 -5.76 3.79 -6.95
N VAL A 37 -4.82 2.88 -7.11
CA VAL A 37 -3.54 2.88 -6.39
C VAL A 37 -2.39 2.66 -7.36
N THR A 38 -1.21 3.16 -7.02
CA THR A 38 0.04 2.79 -7.71
C THR A 38 0.71 1.65 -6.96
N VAL A 39 1.26 0.67 -7.67
CA VAL A 39 2.02 -0.44 -7.06
C VAL A 39 3.44 -0.41 -7.63
N THR A 40 4.42 -0.19 -6.76
CA THR A 40 5.84 -0.12 -7.13
C THR A 40 6.59 -1.24 -6.42
N PRO A 41 7.36 -2.09 -7.14
CA PRO A 41 8.20 -3.10 -6.50
C PRO A 41 9.31 -2.43 -5.70
N THR A 42 9.62 -2.96 -4.52
CA THR A 42 10.69 -2.46 -3.64
C THR A 42 11.55 -3.62 -3.13
N THR A 43 12.78 -3.31 -2.75
CA THR A 43 13.68 -4.24 -2.08
C THR A 43 14.06 -3.63 -0.74
N TYR A 44 13.73 -4.31 0.34
CA TYR A 44 14.18 -3.95 1.68
C TYR A 44 15.56 -4.57 1.92
N VAL A 45 16.52 -3.74 2.30
CA VAL A 45 17.89 -4.19 2.64
C VAL A 45 18.12 -3.92 4.11
N TYR A 46 18.55 -4.94 4.86
CA TYR A 46 18.81 -4.85 6.30
C TYR A 46 20.02 -5.70 6.68
N THR A 47 20.53 -5.53 7.90
CA THR A 47 21.69 -6.28 8.37
C THR A 47 21.43 -7.78 8.28
N GLY A 48 22.21 -8.47 7.45
CA GLY A 48 22.12 -9.91 7.27
C GLY A 48 21.15 -10.39 6.19
N GLY A 49 20.61 -9.51 5.34
CA GLY A 49 19.82 -9.95 4.20
C GLY A 49 19.09 -8.84 3.44
N GLN A 50 18.20 -9.30 2.57
CA GLN A 50 17.25 -8.46 1.86
C GLN A 50 15.95 -9.25 1.67
N GLU A 51 14.84 -8.53 1.55
CA GLU A 51 13.54 -9.11 1.22
C GLU A 51 12.84 -8.27 0.14
N ALA A 52 12.03 -8.94 -0.68
CA ALA A 52 11.18 -8.28 -1.65
C ALA A 52 9.98 -7.62 -0.96
N GLY A 53 9.49 -6.53 -1.54
CA GLY A 53 8.31 -5.85 -1.07
C GLY A 53 7.69 -4.95 -2.12
N VAL A 54 6.76 -4.13 -1.67
CA VAL A 54 6.03 -3.18 -2.50
C VAL A 54 5.77 -1.87 -1.76
N CYS A 55 5.73 -0.78 -2.52
CA CYS A 55 5.20 0.50 -2.10
C CYS A 55 3.87 0.74 -2.83
N ILE A 56 2.80 0.94 -2.07
CA ILE A 56 1.45 1.23 -2.59
C ILE A 56 1.17 2.72 -2.39
N GLY A 57 0.92 3.44 -3.48
CA GLY A 57 0.61 4.86 -3.45
C GLY A 57 -0.89 5.11 -3.61
N LEU A 58 -1.44 5.97 -2.76
CA LEU A 58 -2.78 6.52 -2.83
C LEU A 58 -2.65 8.05 -2.99
N ILE A 59 -3.49 8.65 -3.83
CA ILE A 59 -3.50 10.10 -4.02
C ILE A 59 -4.94 10.62 -4.09
N ASN A 60 -5.18 11.79 -3.51
CA ASN A 60 -6.41 12.53 -3.74
C ASN A 60 -6.46 13.02 -5.19
N TYR A 61 -7.28 12.37 -6.02
CA TYR A 61 -7.35 12.67 -7.44
C TYR A 61 -8.43 13.72 -7.69
N GLY A 62 -8.07 14.86 -8.30
CA GLY A 62 -9.00 16.00 -8.48
C GLY A 62 -10.27 15.69 -9.30
N ARG A 63 -10.28 14.59 -10.06
CA ARG A 63 -11.51 14.11 -10.74
C ARG A 63 -12.57 13.61 -9.74
N PHE A 64 -12.15 13.14 -8.57
CA PHE A 64 -13.01 12.62 -7.50
C PHE A 64 -12.47 13.11 -6.13
N PRO A 65 -12.66 14.39 -5.80
CA PRO A 65 -12.11 14.97 -4.58
C PRO A 65 -12.60 14.21 -3.36
N SER A 66 -11.65 13.80 -2.51
CA SER A 66 -11.93 13.18 -1.22
C SER A 66 -11.22 13.97 -0.12
N GLU A 67 -11.78 13.91 1.08
CA GLU A 67 -11.13 14.44 2.27
C GLU A 67 -9.81 13.68 2.54
N PRO A 68 -8.72 14.36 2.95
CA PRO A 68 -7.46 13.73 3.31
C PRO A 68 -7.62 12.55 4.29
N ARG A 69 -8.52 12.71 5.27
CA ARG A 69 -8.85 11.65 6.23
C ARG A 69 -9.46 10.41 5.57
N SER A 70 -10.28 10.60 4.54
CA SER A 70 -10.86 9.49 3.78
C SER A 70 -9.79 8.73 3.00
N ILE A 71 -8.82 9.44 2.40
CA ILE A 71 -7.67 8.81 1.72
C ILE A 71 -6.83 8.00 2.71
N PHE A 72 -6.56 8.55 3.89
CA PHE A 72 -5.81 7.85 4.93
C PHE A 72 -6.56 6.62 5.45
N ASN A 73 -7.87 6.71 5.66
CA ASN A 73 -8.69 5.56 6.04
C ASN A 73 -8.65 4.47 4.97
N ARG A 74 -8.70 4.85 3.69
CA ARG A 74 -8.54 3.92 2.55
C ARG A 74 -7.20 3.21 2.57
N ALA A 75 -6.14 3.95 2.86
CA ALA A 75 -4.80 3.40 2.98
C ALA A 75 -4.72 2.37 4.12
N ARG A 76 -5.38 2.62 5.25
CA ARG A 76 -5.47 1.64 6.35
C ARG A 76 -6.25 0.39 5.96
N GLU A 77 -7.41 0.56 5.33
CA GLU A 77 -8.25 -0.56 4.87
C GLU A 77 -7.48 -1.49 3.93
N ILE A 78 -6.87 -0.95 2.86
CA ILE A 78 -6.10 -1.77 1.91
C ILE A 78 -4.82 -2.33 2.56
N GLY A 79 -4.21 -1.60 3.50
CA GLY A 79 -3.08 -2.09 4.30
C GLY A 79 -3.41 -3.35 5.09
N ASP A 80 -4.58 -3.41 5.73
CA ASP A 80 -5.06 -4.58 6.46
C ASP A 80 -5.34 -5.77 5.53
N VAL A 81 -5.86 -5.50 4.32
CA VAL A 81 -6.09 -6.52 3.28
C VAL A 81 -4.75 -7.09 2.79
N LEU A 82 -3.78 -6.23 2.49
CA LEU A 82 -2.44 -6.60 2.05
C LEU A 82 -1.70 -7.43 3.11
N LEU A 83 -1.79 -7.03 4.38
CA LEU A 83 -1.17 -7.78 5.48
C LEU A 83 -1.70 -9.22 5.56
N LYS A 84 -3.02 -9.40 5.41
CA LYS A 84 -3.65 -10.74 5.41
C LYS A 84 -3.26 -11.56 4.17
N ALA A 85 -3.18 -10.91 3.01
CA ALA A 85 -2.87 -11.57 1.74
C ALA A 85 -1.39 -12.01 1.66
N LEU A 86 -0.47 -11.15 2.08
CA LEU A 86 0.97 -11.36 1.97
C LEU A 86 1.55 -12.16 3.15
N GLY A 87 0.94 -12.06 4.34
CA GLY A 87 1.42 -12.71 5.55
C GLY A 87 1.33 -14.25 5.58
N ARG A 88 0.56 -14.89 4.67
CA ARG A 88 0.34 -16.35 4.68
C ARG A 88 1.38 -17.19 3.92
N ASN A 89 2.10 -16.61 2.96
CA ASN A 89 3.01 -17.36 2.08
C ASN A 89 4.50 -17.06 2.31
N HIS A 90 4.83 -16.14 3.23
CA HIS A 90 6.21 -15.90 3.61
C HIS A 90 6.64 -17.00 4.60
N THR A 91 7.46 -17.96 4.14
CA THR A 91 8.14 -18.87 5.06
C THR A 91 9.14 -18.03 5.84
N PRO A 92 8.97 -17.80 7.15
CA PRO A 92 9.94 -17.00 7.88
C PRO A 92 11.26 -17.77 7.85
N SER A 93 12.27 -17.19 7.20
CA SER A 93 13.65 -17.60 7.45
C SER A 93 13.85 -17.55 8.96
N LYS A 94 14.36 -18.63 9.55
CA LYS A 94 14.43 -18.90 11.02
C LYS A 94 15.15 -17.82 11.86
N ARG A 95 15.51 -16.67 11.29
CA ARG A 95 16.16 -15.52 11.93
C ARG A 95 15.29 -14.26 12.03
N GLN A 96 14.11 -14.22 11.41
CA GLN A 96 13.20 -13.05 11.46
C GLN A 96 12.01 -13.30 12.39
N THR A 97 12.24 -13.12 13.70
CA THR A 97 11.21 -12.87 14.71
C THR A 97 10.99 -11.35 14.93
N GLY A 98 11.27 -10.54 13.91
CA GLY A 98 11.05 -9.09 13.94
C GLY A 98 9.82 -8.72 13.12
N ARG A 99 8.79 -8.19 13.80
CA ARG A 99 7.58 -7.51 13.26
C ARG A 99 7.47 -7.42 11.74
N PHE A 100 6.42 -8.04 11.19
CA PHE A 100 5.84 -7.64 9.90
C PHE A 100 5.53 -6.13 9.97
N GLY A 101 6.34 -5.31 9.30
CA GLY A 101 6.23 -3.85 9.35
C GLY A 101 5.32 -3.36 8.25
N LEU A 102 4.09 -2.97 8.61
CA LEU A 102 3.26 -2.09 7.78
C LEU A 102 3.60 -0.65 8.16
N ALA A 103 4.23 0.10 7.26
CA ALA A 103 4.44 1.54 7.44
C ALA A 103 3.48 2.30 6.51
N ILE A 104 2.65 3.17 7.09
CA ILE A 104 1.75 4.06 6.36
C ILE A 104 2.24 5.48 6.61
N GLU A 105 2.64 6.16 5.55
CA GLU A 105 3.18 7.53 5.60
C GLU A 105 2.34 8.44 4.71
N SER A 106 2.13 9.69 5.13
CA SER A 106 1.53 10.73 4.30
C SER A 106 2.52 11.87 4.11
N ALA A 107 2.69 12.35 2.88
CA ALA A 107 3.38 13.63 2.66
C ALA A 107 2.35 14.75 2.85
N ALA A 108 2.53 15.52 3.93
CA ALA A 108 1.74 16.70 4.26
C ALA A 108 2.25 17.94 3.51
#